data_AF-A0A970NW96-F1
#
_entry.id   AF-A0A970NW96-F1
#
_cell.length_a   1.000
_cell.length_b   1.000
_cell.length_c   1.000
_cell.angle_alpha   90.00
_cell.angle_beta   90.00
_cell.angle_gamma   90.00
#
_symmetry.space_group_name_H-M   'P 1'
#
loop_
_entity.id
_entity.type
_entity.pdbx_description
1 polymer ?
#
loop_
_entity_poly.entity_id
_entity_poly.type
_entity_poly.pdbx_seq_one_letter_code
_entity_poly.pdbx_strand_id
1 'polypeptide(L)' 'DIGIIFLTEKAYKMIEPLVIETKRRNLYPLITIIPDRHGYQEESGVISKYIKESVGL' A
#
# COMPACT_ATOMS: atom_id res chain seq x y z
N ASP A 1 -17.92 -3.55 10.61
CA ASP A 1 -16.45 -3.68 10.73
C ASP A 1 -15.78 -3.65 9.37
N ILE A 2 -14.61 -3.02 9.27
CA ILE A 2 -13.86 -2.89 8.03
C ILE A 2 -12.82 -4.01 7.98
N GLY A 3 -12.84 -4.83 6.93
CA GLY A 3 -11.89 -5.94 6.76
C GLY A 3 -10.59 -5.52 6.07
N ILE A 4 -10.69 -4.69 5.02
CA ILE A 4 -9.56 -4.31 4.15
C ILE A 4 -9.67 -2.82 3.83
N ILE A 5 -8.53 -2.12 3.84
CA ILE A 5 -8.40 -0.73 3.40
C ILE A 5 -7.37 -0.67 2.28
N PHE A 6 -7.77 -0.11 1.13
CA PHE A 6 -6.87 0.21 0.03
C PHE A 6 -6.49 1.69 0.10
N LEU A 7 -5.19 1.99 0.13
CA LEU A 7 -4.65 3.35 0.17
C LEU A 7 -3.89 3.62 -1.12
N THR A 8 -4.02 4.80 -1.73
CA THR A 8 -3.09 5.17 -2.80
C THR A 8 -1.70 5.42 -2.25
N GLU A 9 -0.65 5.26 -3.05
CA GLU A 9 0.72 5.61 -2.64
C GLU A 9 0.84 7.05 -2.11
N LYS A 10 0.11 8.00 -2.74
CA LYS A 10 0.07 9.40 -2.31
C LYS A 10 -0.53 9.54 -0.91
N ALA A 11 -1.66 8.87 -0.66
CA ALA A 11 -2.30 8.88 0.65
C ALA A 11 -1.41 8.22 1.71
N TYR A 12 -0.81 7.07 1.40
CA TYR A 12 0.11 6.39 2.30
C TYR A 12 1.27 7.30 2.74
N LYS A 13 1.94 7.99 1.80
CA LYS A 13 3.05 8.90 2.10
C LYS A 13 2.67 10.04 3.06
N MET A 14 1.39 10.45 3.08
CA MET A 14 0.93 11.52 3.98
C MET A 14 0.69 11.03 5.42
N ILE A 15 0.42 9.74 5.61
CA ILE A 15 0.03 9.16 6.91
C ILE A 15 0.84 7.91 7.27
N GLU A 16 2.03 7.76 6.69
CA GLU A 16 2.88 6.57 6.82
C GLU A 16 3.11 6.15 8.29
N PRO A 17 3.46 7.05 9.22
CA PRO A 17 3.65 6.67 10.62
C PRO A 17 2.42 6.02 11.25
N LEU A 18 1.23 6.55 10.94
CA LEU A 18 -0.04 6.04 11.43
C LEU A 18 -0.36 4.66 10.83
N VAL A 19 -0.09 4.47 9.55
CA VAL A 19 -0.31 3.19 8.87
C VAL A 19 0.60 2.12 9.47
N ILE A 20 1.88 2.43 9.69
CA ILE A 20 2.84 1.50 10.31
C ILE A 20 2.42 1.16 11.73
N GLU A 21 2.05 2.16 12.54
CA GLU A 21 1.57 1.93 13.91
C GLU A 21 0.32 1.04 13.93
N THR A 22 -0.64 1.31 13.03
CA THR A 22 -1.89 0.54 12.92
C THR A 22 -1.62 -0.90 12.49
N LYS A 23 -0.74 -1.12 11.50
CA LYS A 23 -0.32 -2.45 11.06
C LYS A 23 0.39 -3.25 12.14
N ARG A 24 1.12 -2.58 13.06
CA ARG A 24 1.81 -3.25 14.18
C ARG A 24 0.88 -3.61 15.33
N ARG A 25 -0.12 -2.78 15.60
CA ARG A 25 -1.01 -2.96 16.78
C ARG A 25 -2.20 -3.87 16.49
N ASN A 26 -2.65 -3.97 15.24
CA ASN A 26 -3.92 -4.60 14.91
C ASN A 26 -3.78 -5.60 13.76
N LEU A 27 -4.45 -6.76 13.89
CA LEU A 27 -4.54 -7.77 12.82
C LEU A 27 -5.48 -7.34 11.69
N TYR A 28 -6.44 -6.46 11.99
CA TYR A 28 -7.43 -5.91 11.06
C TYR A 28 -7.63 -4.41 11.32
N PRO A 29 -7.92 -3.61 10.28
CA PRO A 29 -8.09 -4.01 8.87
C PRO A 29 -6.75 -4.28 8.17
N LEU A 30 -6.79 -5.14 7.15
CA LEU A 30 -5.66 -5.33 6.24
C LEU A 30 -5.46 -4.06 5.41
N ILE A 31 -4.37 -3.32 5.65
CA ILE A 31 -4.07 -2.09 4.91
C ILE A 31 -3.11 -2.40 3.77
N THR A 32 -3.57 -2.25 2.53
CA THR A 32 -2.74 -2.42 1.32
C THR A 32 -2.63 -1.12 0.54
N ILE A 33 -1.53 -0.94 -0.18
CA ILE A 33 -1.22 0.27 -0.95
C ILE A 33 -1.44 -0.04 -2.43
N ILE A 34 -2.12 0.84 -3.16
CA ILE A 34 -2.36 0.75 -4.60
C ILE A 34 -1.79 1.98 -5.30
N PRO A 35 -1.44 1.88 -6.59
CA PRO A 35 -1.07 3.05 -7.36
C PRO A 35 -2.25 4.02 -7.53
N ASP A 36 -1.94 5.30 -7.72
CA ASP A 36 -2.94 6.30 -8.11
C ASP A 36 -3.32 6.13 -9.59
N ARG A 37 -4.56 6.50 -9.95
CA ARG A 37 -5.14 6.37 -11.30
C ARG A 37 -4.36 7.11 -12.39
N HIS A 38 -3.49 8.05 -12.02
CA HIS A 38 -2.52 8.69 -12.92
C HIS A 38 -1.31 7.78 -13.18
N GLY A 39 -1.56 6.48 -13.27
CA GLY A 39 -0.53 5.45 -13.33
C GLY A 39 0.48 5.70 -14.44
N TYR A 40 1.73 5.83 -14.00
CA TYR A 40 2.93 5.43 -14.73
C TYR A 40 3.14 6.11 -16.09
N GLN A 41 3.70 7.34 -16.05
CA GLN A 41 4.63 7.74 -17.10
C GLN A 41 5.80 6.75 -17.02
N GLU A 42 5.82 5.78 -17.94
CA GLU A 42 6.95 4.92 -18.30
C GLU A 42 7.63 4.19 -17.12
N GLU A 43 7.30 2.93 -16.87
CA GLU A 43 8.34 1.95 -16.49
C GLU A 43 7.76 0.53 -16.52
N SER A 44 8.17 -0.25 -17.51
CA SER A 44 7.94 -1.69 -17.57
C SER A 44 8.63 -2.36 -16.37
N GLY A 45 7.87 -2.89 -15.41
CA GLY A 45 8.41 -3.62 -14.26
C GLY A 45 7.69 -3.42 -12.93
N VAL A 46 6.70 -2.53 -12.87
CA VAL A 46 6.10 -2.11 -11.59
C VAL A 46 5.15 -3.15 -10.98
N ILE A 47 4.44 -3.95 -11.78
CA ILE A 47 3.68 -5.10 -11.25
C ILE A 47 4.63 -6.04 -10.49
N SER A 48 5.83 -6.29 -11.03
CA SER A 48 6.84 -7.12 -10.39
C SER A 48 7.36 -6.50 -9.09
N LYS A 49 7.59 -5.17 -9.06
CA LYS A 49 7.99 -4.45 -7.84
C LYS A 49 6.89 -4.47 -6.78
N TYR A 50 5.63 -4.28 -7.17
CA TYR A 50 4.48 -4.33 -6.29
C TYR A 50 4.29 -5.73 -5.68
N ILE A 51 4.40 -6.80 -6.49
CA ILE A 51 4.36 -8.18 -5.99
C ILE A 51 5.52 -8.41 -5.02
N LYS A 52 6.73 -7.96 -5.36
CA LYS A 52 7.91 -8.11 -4.52
C LYS A 52 7.75 -7.43 -3.15
N GLU A 53 7.30 -6.18 -3.13
CA GLU A 53 7.07 -5.41 -1.89
C GLU A 53 5.87 -5.92 -1.08
N SER A 54 4.81 -6.40 -1.75
CA SER A 54 3.61 -6.91 -1.07
C SER A 54 3.78 -8.32 -0.51
N VAL A 55 4.65 -9.14 -1.12
CA VAL A 55 4.95 -10.51 -0.69
C VAL A 55 6.16 -10.57 0.26
N GLY A 56 6.99 -9.52 0.30
CA GLY A 56 8.14 -9.41 1.21
C GLY A 56 9.40 -10.13 0.74
N LEU A 57 9.66 -10.13 -0.58
CA LEU A 57 10.90 -10.66 -1.19
C LEU A 57 11.97 -9.58 -1.37
#